data_AF-A0A920RAS9-F1
#
_entry.id   AF-A0A920RAS9-F1
#
_cell.length_a   1.000
_cell.length_b   1.000
_cell.length_c   1.000
_cell.angle_alpha   90.00
_cell.angle_beta   90.00
_cell.angle_gamma   90.00
#
_symmetry.space_group_name_H-M   'P 1'
#
loop_
_entity.id
_entity.type
_entity.pdbx_description
1 polymer ?
#
loop_
_entity_poly.entity_id
_entity_poly.type
_entity_poly.pdbx_seq_one_letter_code
_entity_poly.pdbx_strand_id
1 'polypeptide(L)'
;MAGENEKLTLLDGKEVTLNPDIMVIAGQKRAIAMAGIMGGMATAVSESTKSVFLECAYFAPLTIAGRARTFGMHTDASHRYERALIISCNAVL
;
A
#
# COMPACT_ATOMS: atom_id res chain seq x y z
N MET A 1 9.24 -2.51 5.98
CA MET A 1 8.30 -3.05 6.97
C MET A 1 7.84 -1.92 7.86
N ALA A 2 6.61 -1.97 8.38
CA ALA A 2 6.09 -0.92 9.27
C ALA A 2 6.84 -0.90 10.61
N GLY A 3 6.84 0.27 11.26
CA GLY A 3 7.20 0.36 12.68
C GLY A 3 6.18 -0.35 13.56
N GLU A 4 6.59 -0.77 14.76
CA GLU A 4 5.67 -1.33 15.74
C GLU A 4 4.66 -0.26 16.20
N ASN A 5 3.37 -0.59 16.14
CA ASN A 5 2.26 0.32 16.45
C ASN A 5 2.27 1.62 15.61
N GLU A 6 2.83 1.58 14.40
CA GLU A 6 2.86 2.75 13.52
C GLU A 6 1.44 3.07 13.04
N LYS A 7 1.01 4.33 13.19
CA LYS A 7 -0.32 4.76 12.77
C LYS A 7 -0.31 5.28 11.35
N LEU A 8 -1.29 4.84 10.56
CA LEU A 8 -1.50 5.31 9.20
C LEU A 8 -2.98 5.58 8.95
N THR A 9 -3.30 6.79 8.51
CA THR A 9 -4.64 7.13 8.00
C THR A 9 -4.71 6.80 6.52
N LEU A 10 -5.66 5.96 6.15
CA LEU A 10 -5.83 5.46 4.79
C LEU A 10 -6.84 6.29 4.00
N LEU A 11 -6.89 6.05 2.68
CA LEU A 11 -7.78 6.77 1.76
C LEU A 11 -9.28 6.63 2.08
N ASP A 12 -9.68 5.58 2.77
CA ASP A 12 -11.05 5.38 3.26
C ASP A 12 -11.38 6.22 4.52
N GLY A 13 -10.41 6.99 5.02
CA GLY A 13 -10.52 7.80 6.23
C GLY A 13 -10.29 7.01 7.52
N LYS A 14 -10.04 5.70 7.44
CA LYS A 14 -9.76 4.86 8.61
C LYS A 14 -8.32 5.03 9.06
N GLU A 15 -8.13 5.25 10.36
CA GLU A 15 -6.81 5.11 10.98
C GLU A 15 -6.58 3.64 11.34
N VAL A 16 -5.47 3.07 10.87
CA VAL A 16 -5.03 1.73 11.24
C VAL A 16 -3.73 1.80 12.02
N THR A 17 -3.58 0.87 12.96
CA THR A 17 -2.33 0.61 13.65
C THR A 17 -1.63 -0.55 12.95
N LEU A 18 -0.46 -0.29 12.40
CA LEU A 18 0.31 -1.23 11.62
C LEU A 18 1.19 -2.09 12.52
N ASN A 19 1.36 -3.35 12.10
CA ASN A 19 2.29 -4.29 12.71
C ASN A 19 3.55 -4.42 11.83
N PRO A 20 4.71 -4.77 12.39
CA PRO A 20 5.95 -4.95 11.63
C PRO A 20 5.87 -5.97 10.50
N ASP A 21 4.91 -6.89 10.56
CA ASP A 21 4.61 -7.88 9.53
C ASP A 21 4.01 -7.29 8.24
N ILE A 22 3.63 -6.01 8.26
CA ILE A 22 3.01 -5.31 7.13
C ILE A 22 4.08 -4.60 6.30
N MET A 23 4.07 -4.90 5.01
CA MET A 23 4.86 -4.16 4.04
C MET A 23 4.22 -2.80 3.79
N VAL A 24 5.02 -1.76 3.88
CA VAL A 24 4.60 -0.37 3.70
C VAL A 24 5.49 0.30 2.67
N ILE A 25 4.91 1.28 1.99
CA ILE A 25 5.67 2.28 1.25
C ILE A 25 5.89 3.41 2.23
N ALA A 26 7.16 3.71 2.52
CA ALA A 26 7.55 4.73 3.48
C ALA A 26 8.18 5.92 2.77
N GLY A 27 7.82 7.12 3.21
CA GLY A 27 8.59 8.32 2.92
C GLY A 27 9.81 8.41 3.83
N GLN A 28 10.48 9.56 3.81
CA GLN A 28 11.70 9.78 4.62
C GLN A 28 11.49 9.68 6.15
N LYS A 29 10.25 9.86 6.63
CA LYS A 29 9.96 9.97 8.08
C LYS A 29 8.93 8.96 8.60
N ARG A 30 8.06 8.43 7.76
CA ARG A 30 6.91 7.58 8.16
C ARG A 30 6.35 6.80 6.98
N ALA A 31 5.59 5.75 7.27
CA ALA A 31 4.75 5.08 6.30
C ALA A 31 3.76 6.05 5.64
N ILE A 32 3.63 5.94 4.32
CA ILE A 32 2.69 6.75 3.52
C ILE A 32 1.61 5.89 2.87
N ALA A 33 1.82 4.57 2.74
CA ALA A 33 0.82 3.65 2.20
C ALA A 33 1.10 2.21 2.66
N MET A 34 0.07 1.37 2.65
CA MET A 34 0.21 -0.07 2.76
C MET A 34 0.50 -0.66 1.38
N ALA A 35 1.68 -1.27 1.23
CA ALA A 35 2.18 -1.74 -0.05
C ALA A 35 1.22 -2.75 -0.69
N GLY A 36 0.75 -2.45 -1.90
CA GLY A 36 -0.18 -3.31 -2.64
C GLY A 36 -1.58 -3.50 -2.03
N ILE A 37 -1.94 -2.74 -0.98
CA ILE A 37 -3.26 -2.82 -0.34
C ILE A 37 -4.02 -1.50 -0.48
N MET A 38 -3.51 -0.42 0.12
CA MET A 38 -4.20 0.88 0.14
C MET A 38 -3.22 2.03 0.37
N GLY A 39 -3.44 3.14 -0.36
CA GLY A 39 -2.72 4.39 -0.16
C GLY A 39 -3.07 5.08 1.17
N GLY A 40 -2.17 5.94 1.66
CA GLY A 40 -2.47 6.83 2.77
C GLY A 40 -3.15 8.12 2.33
N MET A 41 -3.98 8.68 3.21
CA MET A 41 -4.70 9.92 2.99
C MET A 41 -3.75 11.11 2.79
N ALA A 42 -2.65 11.15 3.53
CA ALA A 42 -1.70 12.26 3.50
C ALA A 42 -0.97 12.42 2.15
N THR A 43 -0.93 11.36 1.34
CA THR A 43 -0.31 11.34 0.00
C THR A 43 -1.32 11.12 -1.11
N ALA A 44 -2.61 11.29 -0.81
CA ALA A 44 -3.67 11.21 -1.81
C ALA A 44 -3.53 12.34 -2.85
N VAL A 45 -3.84 12.03 -4.10
CA VAL A 45 -3.98 13.05 -5.15
C VAL A 45 -5.26 13.84 -4.88
N SER A 46 -5.17 15.16 -4.91
CA SER A 46 -6.29 16.09 -4.75
C SER A 46 -6.37 17.05 -5.94
N GLU A 47 -7.43 17.88 -6.00
CA GLU A 47 -7.63 18.86 -7.08
C GLU A 47 -6.48 19.87 -7.22
N SER A 48 -5.75 20.14 -6.13
CA SER A 48 -4.58 21.02 -6.12
C SER A 48 -3.26 20.35 -6.52
N THR A 49 -3.26 19.02 -6.74
CA THR A 49 -2.04 18.26 -7.06
C THR A 49 -1.59 18.56 -8.49
N LYS A 50 -0.36 19.07 -8.62
CA LYS A 50 0.24 19.43 -9.94
C LYS A 50 1.25 18.41 -10.46
N SER A 51 1.73 17.52 -9.59
CA SER A 51 2.75 16.54 -9.92
C SER A 51 2.42 15.24 -9.21
N VAL A 52 2.56 14.13 -9.94
CA VAL A 52 2.22 12.79 -9.46
C VAL A 52 3.42 11.87 -9.58
N PHE A 53 3.51 10.92 -8.65
CA PHE A 53 4.46 9.81 -8.72
C PHE A 53 3.67 8.54 -8.99
N LEU A 54 4.00 7.84 -10.07
CA LEU A 54 3.34 6.61 -10.45
C LEU A 54 4.10 5.42 -9.86
N GLU A 55 3.44 4.68 -9.00
CA GLU A 55 3.96 3.42 -8.47
C GLU A 55 3.54 2.27 -9.38
N CYS A 56 4.54 1.53 -9.88
CA CYS A 56 4.35 0.24 -10.51
C CYS A 56 5.38 -0.73 -9.93
N ALA A 57 4.93 -1.59 -9.03
CA ALA A 57 5.79 -2.51 -8.31
C ALA A 57 5.19 -3.92 -8.34
N TYR A 58 6.04 -4.93 -8.19
CA TYR A 58 5.62 -6.29 -7.93
C TYR A 58 5.87 -6.61 -6.47
N PHE A 59 4.82 -6.96 -5.75
CA PHE A 59 4.91 -7.46 -4.38
C PHE A 59 4.64 -8.96 -4.38
N ALA A 60 5.50 -9.72 -3.70
CA ALA A 60 5.36 -11.17 -3.62
C ALA A 60 4.01 -11.54 -2.98
N PRO A 61 3.19 -12.44 -3.57
CA PRO A 61 1.85 -12.75 -3.06
C PRO A 61 1.83 -13.14 -1.58
N LEU A 62 2.83 -13.91 -1.14
CA LEU A 62 3.02 -14.33 0.26
C LEU A 62 3.14 -13.15 1.24
N THR A 63 3.59 -11.98 0.78
CA THR A 63 3.76 -10.79 1.63
C THR A 63 2.47 -9.98 1.79
N ILE A 64 1.49 -10.17 0.91
CA ILE A 64 0.21 -9.46 0.91
C ILE A 64 -0.95 -10.37 1.34
N ALA A 65 -0.86 -11.67 1.06
CA ALA A 65 -1.87 -12.69 1.34
C ALA A 65 -2.40 -12.61 2.78
N GLY A 66 -3.70 -12.33 2.90
CA GLY A 66 -4.42 -12.29 4.17
C GLY A 66 -4.18 -11.02 5.00
N ARG A 67 -3.22 -10.16 4.62
CA ARG A 67 -2.94 -8.90 5.32
C ARG A 67 -4.04 -7.86 5.09
N ALA A 68 -4.62 -7.78 3.91
CA ALA A 68 -5.76 -6.89 3.67
C ALA A 68 -6.97 -7.30 4.53
N ARG A 69 -7.19 -8.62 4.68
CA ARG A 69 -8.27 -9.18 5.49
C ARG A 69 -8.12 -8.88 6.98
N THR A 70 -6.91 -8.83 7.53
CA THR A 70 -6.70 -8.48 8.96
C THR A 70 -7.16 -7.06 9.27
N PHE A 71 -7.13 -6.15 8.30
CA PHE A 71 -7.62 -4.77 8.47
C PHE A 71 -9.09 -4.59 8.05
N GLY A 72 -9.76 -5.67 7.65
CA GLY A 72 -11.14 -5.66 7.14
C GLY A 72 -11.25 -4.98 5.78
N MET A 73 -10.19 -4.99 4.97
CA MET A 73 -10.14 -4.31 3.68
C MET A 73 -10.25 -5.30 2.54
N HIS A 74 -10.95 -4.85 1.50
CA HIS A 74 -11.03 -5.53 0.20
C HIS A 74 -10.87 -4.46 -0.87
N THR A 75 -9.66 -4.35 -1.42
CA THR A 75 -9.36 -3.46 -2.55
C THR A 75 -9.02 -4.29 -3.78
N ASP A 76 -9.29 -3.77 -4.97
CA ASP A 76 -8.89 -4.43 -6.23
C ASP A 76 -7.38 -4.70 -6.27
N ALA A 77 -6.57 -3.81 -5.68
CA ALA A 77 -5.12 -3.99 -5.56
C ALA A 77 -4.79 -5.24 -4.73
N SER A 78 -5.30 -5.32 -3.49
CA SER A 78 -5.05 -6.47 -2.62
C SER A 78 -5.49 -7.78 -3.28
N HIS A 79 -6.69 -7.83 -3.85
CA HIS A 79 -7.23 -9.03 -4.49
C HIS A 79 -6.37 -9.50 -5.68
N ARG A 80 -5.81 -8.57 -6.46
CA ARG A 80 -4.90 -8.88 -7.57
C ARG A 80 -3.55 -9.39 -7.10
N TYR A 81 -2.95 -8.76 -6.10
CA TYR A 81 -1.65 -9.18 -5.56
C TYR A 81 -1.73 -10.53 -4.81
N GLU A 82 -2.86 -10.82 -4.14
CA GLU A 82 -3.07 -12.11 -3.46
C GLU A 82 -3.15 -13.31 -4.42
N ARG A 83 -3.64 -13.10 -5.65
CA ARG A 83 -3.84 -14.18 -6.64
C ARG A 83 -2.69 -14.38 -7.62
N ALA A 84 -1.56 -13.73 -7.36
CA ALA A 84 -0.40 -13.62 -8.25
C ALA A 84 -0.72 -12.87 -9.56
N LEU A 85 -0.02 -11.76 -9.76
CA LEU A 85 -0.03 -11.03 -11.02
C LEU A 85 0.92 -11.69 -12.03
N ILE A 86 0.51 -11.74 -13.29
CA ILE A 86 1.39 -12.11 -14.40
C ILE A 86 2.48 -11.02 -14.50
N ILE A 87 3.74 -11.39 -14.28
CA ILE A 87 4.88 -10.49 -14.44
C ILE A 87 5.13 -10.28 -15.94
N SER A 88 4.56 -9.22 -16.51
CA SER A 88 5.01 -8.67 -17.79
C SER A 88 5.12 -7.14 -17.76
N CYS A 89 5.49 -6.57 -16.62
CA CYS A 89 5.86 -5.16 -16.57
C CYS A 89 7.35 -5.04 -16.88
N ASN A 90 7.68 -4.86 -18.16
CA ASN A 90 9.02 -4.51 -18.59
C ASN A 90 9.19 -3.00 -18.44
N ALA A 91 9.51 -2.54 -17.24
CA ALA A 91 9.80 -1.14 -16.98
C ALA A 91 11.17 -0.80 -17.62
N VAL A 92 11.15 -0.25 -18.83
CA VAL A 92 12.29 0.47 -19.39
C VAL A 92 12.30 1.85 -18.72
N LEU A 93 13.30 2.13 -17.88
CA LEU A 93 13.62 3.47 -17.40
C LEU A 93 14.27 4.30 -18.50
#